data_AF-A0A1F9UYR1-F1
#
_entry.id   AF-A0A1F9UYR1-F1
#
_cell.length_a   1.000
_cell.length_b   1.000
_cell.length_c   1.000
_cell.angle_alpha   90.00
_cell.angle_beta   90.00
_cell.angle_gamma   90.00
#
_symmetry.space_group_name_H-M   'P 1'
#
loop_
_entity.id
_entity.type
_entity.pdbx_description
1 polymer ?
#
loop_
_entity_poly.entity_id
_entity_poly.type
_entity_poly.pdbx_seq_one_letter_code
_entity_poly.pdbx_strand_id
1 'polypeptide(L)'
;MAATQGQVGYQSKAYRGATQIIECKGIEPSEPVFDEAEFTHLESLGRTKEFRPTMKDPGEVTLTFNRVLSDGVQNAIEDDYHDGVTDLETWKYEICHNVTAAVLRTYTFTAYIRTCVTAPVNTSDPIEFRVTLRISGAITIT
;
A
#
# COMPACT_ATOMS: atom_id res chain seq x y z
N MET A 1 15.57 -3.35 27.38
CA MET A 1 15.86 -2.94 25.98
C MET A 1 14.72 -2.04 25.55
N ALA A 2 15.00 -0.80 25.14
CA ALA A 2 13.97 0.11 24.67
C ALA A 2 13.36 -0.47 23.39
N ALA A 3 12.03 -0.61 23.35
CA ALA A 3 11.35 -1.04 22.15
C ALA A 3 11.59 0.01 21.04
N THR A 4 12.37 -0.35 20.04
CA THR A 4 12.55 0.47 18.84
C THR A 4 11.23 0.45 18.09
N GLN A 5 10.48 1.55 18.12
CA GLN A 5 9.26 1.67 17.33
C GLN A 5 9.62 1.51 15.85
N GLY A 6 8.90 0.65 15.13
CA GLY A 6 8.92 0.66 13.67
C GLY A 6 8.28 1.97 13.21
N GLN A 7 9.10 2.91 12.75
CA GLN A 7 8.62 4.20 12.27
C GLN A 7 8.60 4.18 10.74
N VAL A 8 7.41 4.31 10.16
CA VAL A 8 7.24 4.51 8.72
C VAL A 8 7.60 5.96 8.40
N GLY A 9 8.42 6.20 7.37
CA GLY A 9 8.72 7.55 6.85
C GLY A 9 10.17 8.01 6.99
N TYR A 10 11.03 7.31 7.75
CA TYR A 10 12.48 7.56 7.74
C TYR A 10 13.19 6.44 7.00
N GLN A 11 13.57 6.70 5.74
CA GLN A 11 14.28 5.78 4.83
C GLN A 11 13.46 4.58 4.34
N SER A 12 12.14 4.54 4.60
CA SER A 12 11.26 3.54 3.99
C SER A 12 11.28 3.68 2.48
N LYS A 13 11.37 2.56 1.76
CA LYS A 13 11.51 2.55 0.30
C LYS A 13 10.30 1.86 -0.31
N ALA A 14 9.86 2.34 -1.44
CA ALA A 14 8.82 1.71 -2.25
C ALA A 14 9.37 1.37 -3.63
N TYR A 15 8.84 0.31 -4.22
CA TYR A 15 9.31 -0.26 -5.46
C TYR A 15 8.13 -0.70 -6.32
N ARG A 16 8.27 -0.50 -7.62
CA ARG A 16 7.44 -1.10 -8.65
C ARG A 16 8.29 -2.09 -9.43
N GLY A 17 7.93 -3.37 -9.37
CA GLY A 17 8.79 -4.47 -9.79
C GLY A 17 10.14 -4.45 -9.06
N ALA A 18 11.23 -4.39 -9.83
CA ALA A 18 12.59 -4.27 -9.29
C ALA A 18 13.07 -2.82 -9.13
N THR A 19 12.30 -1.84 -9.61
CA THR A 19 12.72 -0.44 -9.70
C THR A 19 12.24 0.34 -8.48
N GLN A 20 13.15 1.05 -7.82
CA GLN A 20 12.81 1.89 -6.69
C GLN A 20 12.08 3.15 -7.15
N ILE A 21 11.02 3.51 -6.44
CA ILE A 21 10.35 4.81 -6.59
C ILE A 21 11.05 5.79 -5.65
N ILE A 22 11.59 6.87 -6.21
CA ILE A 22 12.33 7.88 -5.45
C ILE A 22 11.37 8.76 -4.63
N GLU A 23 11.94 9.46 -3.64
CA GLU A 23 11.22 10.47 -2.83
C GLU A 23 9.96 9.94 -2.10
N CYS A 24 10.01 8.69 -1.63
CA CYS A 24 8.95 8.12 -0.79
C CYS A 24 8.87 8.85 0.56
N LYS A 25 7.73 9.50 0.81
CA LYS A 25 7.45 10.31 2.00
C LYS A 25 6.59 9.55 3.01
N GLY A 26 5.66 8.72 2.53
CA GLY A 26 4.71 8.03 3.38
C GLY A 26 4.18 6.74 2.76
N ILE A 27 3.90 5.78 3.62
CA ILE A 27 3.32 4.48 3.25
C ILE A 27 2.19 4.21 4.23
N GLU A 28 0.97 4.19 3.74
CA GLU A 28 -0.20 3.73 4.48
C GLU A 28 -0.35 2.23 4.18
N PRO A 29 -0.05 1.34 5.16
CA PRO A 29 -0.08 -0.09 4.94
C PRO A 29 -1.51 -0.59 4.71
N SER A 30 -1.63 -1.78 4.12
CA SER A 30 -2.92 -2.41 3.91
C SER A 30 -3.64 -2.70 5.23
N GLU A 31 -4.94 -2.46 5.24
CA GLU A 31 -5.87 -2.91 6.29
C GLU A 31 -6.64 -4.14 5.80
N PRO A 32 -6.08 -5.36 5.91
CA PRO A 32 -6.76 -6.55 5.44
C PRO A 32 -7.95 -6.88 6.34
N VAL A 33 -9.09 -7.18 5.73
CA VAL A 33 -10.33 -7.54 6.41
C VAL A 33 -10.75 -8.95 5.96
N PHE A 34 -11.35 -9.72 6.85
CA PHE A 34 -12.02 -10.96 6.46
C PHE A 34 -13.46 -10.64 6.13
N ASP A 35 -13.91 -11.07 4.95
CA ASP A 35 -15.32 -11.05 4.64
C ASP A 35 -16.04 -12.10 5.48
N GLU A 36 -17.23 -11.78 5.96
CA GLU A 36 -18.03 -12.66 6.81
C GLU A 36 -19.33 -13.06 6.11
N ALA A 37 -19.66 -14.34 6.17
CA ALA A 37 -20.96 -14.85 5.76
C ALA A 37 -21.83 -15.06 7.00
N GLU A 38 -23.07 -14.55 6.95
CA GLU A 38 -24.06 -14.74 8.01
C GLU A 38 -24.71 -16.12 7.88
N PHE A 39 -24.67 -16.91 8.95
CA PHE A 39 -25.23 -18.27 9.04
C PHE A 39 -26.26 -18.40 10.17
N THR A 40 -26.87 -17.27 10.57
CA THR A 40 -27.85 -17.22 11.65
C THR A 40 -28.98 -18.23 11.41
N HIS A 41 -29.14 -19.18 12.34
CA HIS A 41 -30.22 -20.17 12.31
C HIS A 41 -31.38 -19.73 13.21
N LEU A 42 -32.58 -20.23 12.97
CA LEU A 42 -33.76 -19.90 13.80
C LEU A 42 -33.57 -20.33 15.27
N GLU A 43 -32.78 -21.38 15.48
CA GLU A 43 -32.46 -21.95 16.80
C GLU A 43 -31.15 -21.40 17.38
N SER A 44 -30.57 -20.35 16.79
CA SER A 44 -29.35 -19.72 17.32
C SER A 44 -29.55 -19.29 18.77
N LEU A 45 -28.66 -19.78 19.63
CA LEU A 45 -28.78 -19.63 21.08
C LEU A 45 -28.79 -18.16 21.46
N GLY A 46 -29.73 -17.75 22.31
CA GLY A 46 -29.80 -16.36 22.78
C GLY A 46 -30.18 -15.34 21.69
N ARG A 47 -30.68 -15.79 20.52
CA ARG A 47 -31.05 -14.92 19.39
C ARG A 47 -29.89 -14.04 18.91
N THR A 48 -28.66 -14.53 19.04
CA THR A 48 -27.47 -13.84 18.53
C THR A 48 -27.21 -14.25 17.08
N LYS A 49 -26.74 -13.30 16.27
CA LYS A 49 -26.29 -13.59 14.91
C LYS A 49 -25.03 -14.45 14.93
N GLU A 50 -24.92 -15.35 13.96
CA GLU A 50 -23.76 -16.22 13.79
C GLU A 50 -23.07 -15.93 12.47
N PHE A 51 -21.75 -15.79 12.50
CA PHE A 51 -20.93 -15.42 11.34
C PHE A 51 -19.81 -16.43 11.14
N ARG A 52 -19.43 -16.67 9.88
CA ARG A 52 -18.25 -17.45 9.50
C ARG A 52 -17.35 -16.60 8.60
N PRO A 53 -16.04 -16.53 8.88
CA PRO A 53 -15.10 -15.85 7.99
C PRO A 53 -14.98 -16.61 6.67
N THR A 54 -14.83 -15.87 5.58
CA THR A 54 -14.74 -16.37 4.21
C THR A 54 -13.40 -15.98 3.58
N MET A 55 -13.41 -15.19 2.50
CA MET A 55 -12.19 -14.72 1.85
C MET A 55 -11.57 -13.57 2.64
N LYS A 56 -10.24 -13.47 2.56
CA LYS A 56 -9.51 -12.33 3.10
C LYS A 56 -9.37 -11.30 1.99
N ASP A 57 -9.96 -10.13 2.19
CA ASP A 57 -9.66 -8.96 1.38
C ASP A 57 -8.29 -8.41 1.82
N PRO A 58 -7.27 -8.39 0.94
CA PRO A 58 -5.98 -7.81 1.27
C PRO A 58 -6.00 -6.29 1.39
N GLY A 59 -7.07 -5.60 0.95
CA GLY A 59 -7.23 -4.16 1.12
C GLY A 59 -6.44 -3.33 0.10
N GLU A 60 -6.09 -2.12 0.50
CA GLU A 60 -5.40 -1.12 -0.35
C GLU A 60 -4.18 -0.56 0.36
N VAL A 61 -3.15 -0.21 -0.40
CA VAL A 61 -1.96 0.47 0.10
C VAL A 61 -1.88 1.84 -0.57
N THR A 62 -1.69 2.89 0.23
CA THR A 62 -1.44 4.22 -0.31
C THR A 62 0.03 4.57 -0.16
N LEU A 63 0.66 4.92 -1.27
CA LEU A 63 2.03 5.41 -1.31
C LEU A 63 2.02 6.91 -1.60
N THR A 64 2.79 7.66 -0.82
CA THR A 64 2.91 9.12 -0.96
C THR A 64 4.37 9.47 -1.24
N PHE A 65 4.59 10.24 -2.29
CA PHE A 65 5.90 10.64 -2.80
C PHE A 65 5.97 12.15 -2.99
N ASN A 66 7.17 12.71 -3.04
CA ASN A 66 7.36 13.99 -3.72
C ASN A 66 7.44 13.73 -5.23
N ARG A 67 6.71 14.53 -6.01
CA ARG A 67 6.67 14.43 -7.46
C ARG A 67 8.01 14.87 -8.04
N VAL A 68 8.63 14.00 -8.83
CA VAL A 68 9.85 14.29 -9.58
C VAL A 68 9.57 14.08 -11.06
N LEU A 69 9.46 15.17 -11.82
CA LEU A 69 9.04 15.12 -13.24
C LEU A 69 10.02 14.36 -14.15
N SER A 70 11.29 14.27 -13.76
CA SER A 70 12.30 13.50 -14.49
C SER A 70 12.33 12.02 -14.13
N ASP A 71 11.51 11.56 -13.16
CA ASP A 71 11.49 10.17 -12.73
C ASP A 71 10.62 9.32 -13.66
N GLY A 72 11.27 8.40 -14.37
CA GLY A 72 10.58 7.53 -15.34
C GLY A 72 9.57 6.58 -14.69
N VAL A 73 9.76 6.19 -13.42
CA VAL A 73 8.84 5.28 -12.73
C VAL A 73 7.57 6.01 -12.31
N GLN A 74 7.69 7.19 -11.70
CA GLN A 74 6.54 8.03 -11.36
C GLN A 74 5.75 8.44 -12.60
N ASN A 75 6.43 8.73 -13.72
CA ASN A 75 5.75 9.02 -14.99
C ASN A 75 5.01 7.78 -15.51
N ALA A 76 5.65 6.61 -15.54
CA ALA A 76 4.98 5.38 -15.96
C ALA A 76 3.75 5.04 -15.10
N ILE A 77 3.81 5.27 -13.78
CA ILE A 77 2.64 5.07 -12.89
C ILE A 77 1.49 6.02 -13.27
N GLU A 78 1.79 7.26 -13.58
CA GLU A 78 0.78 8.23 -14.00
C GLU A 78 0.21 7.89 -15.38
N ASP A 79 1.06 7.53 -16.34
CA ASP A 79 0.67 7.08 -17.68
C ASP A 79 -0.24 5.84 -17.60
N ASP A 80 0.15 4.80 -16.85
CA ASP A 80 -0.66 3.59 -16.69
C ASP A 80 -2.04 3.86 -16.08
N TYR A 81 -2.12 4.80 -15.14
CA TYR A 81 -3.40 5.22 -14.58
C TYR A 81 -4.27 5.93 -15.62
N HIS A 82 -3.69 6.84 -16.41
CA HIS A 82 -4.42 7.60 -17.43
C HIS A 82 -4.81 6.75 -18.65
N ASP A 83 -3.98 5.78 -19.02
CA ASP A 83 -4.25 4.81 -20.08
C ASP A 83 -5.22 3.71 -19.62
N GLY A 84 -5.56 3.67 -18.33
CA GLY A 84 -6.52 2.71 -17.76
C GLY A 84 -5.96 1.29 -17.68
N VAL A 85 -4.64 1.14 -17.53
CA VAL A 85 -3.97 -0.15 -17.38
C VAL A 85 -4.35 -0.76 -16.03
N THR A 86 -5.01 -1.92 -16.07
CA THR A 86 -5.44 -2.67 -14.89
C THR A 86 -4.64 -3.94 -14.67
N ASP A 87 -3.53 -4.11 -15.38
CA ASP A 87 -2.67 -5.28 -15.25
C ASP A 87 -2.05 -5.35 -13.86
N LEU A 88 -1.96 -6.56 -13.32
CA LEU A 88 -1.39 -6.79 -12.00
C LEU A 88 0.13 -6.75 -12.10
N GLU A 89 0.73 -5.86 -11.32
CA GLU A 89 2.17 -5.79 -11.17
C GLU A 89 2.62 -6.10 -9.76
N THR A 90 3.87 -6.52 -9.62
CA THR A 90 4.50 -6.73 -8.32
C THR A 90 4.93 -5.39 -7.74
N TRP A 91 4.49 -5.11 -6.52
CA TRP A 91 4.87 -3.96 -5.73
C TRP A 91 5.55 -4.42 -4.44
N LYS A 92 6.44 -3.57 -3.93
CA LYS A 92 7.13 -3.84 -2.68
C LYS A 92 7.37 -2.57 -1.90
N TYR A 93 7.24 -2.64 -0.58
CA TYR A 93 7.80 -1.62 0.29
C TYR A 93 8.64 -2.21 1.41
N GLU A 94 9.63 -1.44 1.84
CA GLU A 94 10.59 -1.80 2.87
C GLU A 94 10.45 -0.82 4.05
N ILE A 95 10.24 -1.37 5.24
CA ILE A 95 10.33 -0.63 6.49
C ILE A 95 11.79 -0.71 6.95
N CYS A 96 12.45 0.43 7.00
CA CYS A 96 13.85 0.55 7.35
C CYS A 96 14.01 1.06 8.78
N HIS A 97 15.13 0.70 9.42
CA HIS A 97 15.53 1.27 10.69
C HIS A 97 15.96 2.73 10.47
N ASN A 98 15.34 3.64 11.22
CA ASN A 98 15.48 5.09 11.07
C ASN A 98 16.93 5.62 11.12
N VAL A 99 17.81 4.98 11.90
CA VAL A 99 19.22 5.40 12.04
C VAL A 99 20.18 4.67 11.09
N THR A 100 19.99 3.37 10.86
CA THR A 100 21.00 2.52 10.19
C THR A 100 20.66 2.21 8.75
N ALA A 101 19.49 2.61 8.25
CA ALA A 101 18.96 2.24 6.94
C ALA A 101 18.82 0.74 6.70
N ALA A 102 18.97 -0.08 7.75
CA ALA A 102 18.81 -1.52 7.65
C ALA A 102 17.34 -1.86 7.41
N VAL A 103 17.07 -2.76 6.45
CA VAL A 103 15.70 -3.25 6.20
C VAL A 103 15.27 -4.10 7.40
N LEU A 104 14.18 -3.70 8.04
CA LEU A 104 13.57 -4.42 9.17
C LEU A 104 12.51 -5.40 8.67
N ARG A 105 11.70 -4.97 7.70
CA ARG A 105 10.63 -5.76 7.08
C ARG A 105 10.45 -5.38 5.63
N THR A 106 10.16 -6.37 4.82
CA THR A 106 9.79 -6.23 3.41
C THR A 106 8.38 -6.76 3.21
N TYR A 107 7.54 -5.97 2.57
CA TYR A 107 6.19 -6.35 2.16
C TYR A 107 6.13 -6.40 0.65
N THR A 108 5.77 -7.55 0.09
CA THR A 108 5.66 -7.78 -1.35
C THR A 108 4.26 -8.26 -1.70
N PHE A 109 3.65 -7.67 -2.72
CA PHE A 109 2.28 -7.98 -3.13
C PHE A 109 2.07 -7.66 -4.61
N THR A 110 1.03 -8.23 -5.21
CA THR A 110 0.58 -7.87 -6.55
C THR A 110 -0.60 -6.92 -6.49
N ALA A 111 -0.61 -5.86 -7.30
CA ALA A 111 -1.64 -4.83 -7.27
C ALA A 111 -1.76 -4.11 -8.61
N TYR A 112 -2.90 -3.46 -8.82
CA TYR A 112 -3.12 -2.48 -9.88
C TYR A 112 -3.35 -1.09 -9.26
N ILE A 113 -3.17 -0.05 -10.07
CA ILE A 113 -3.33 1.35 -9.65
C ILE A 113 -4.82 1.68 -9.62
N ARG A 114 -5.35 2.02 -8.44
CA ARG A 114 -6.76 2.40 -8.26
C ARG A 114 -6.97 3.89 -8.41
N THR A 115 -6.09 4.69 -7.82
CA THR A 115 -6.11 6.14 -7.91
C THR A 115 -4.69 6.67 -8.02
N CYS A 116 -4.57 7.77 -8.76
CA CYS A 116 -3.34 8.55 -8.90
C CYS A 116 -3.71 10.02 -8.76
N VAL A 117 -3.13 10.70 -7.76
CA VAL A 117 -3.46 12.09 -7.43
C VAL A 117 -2.17 12.88 -7.27
N THR A 118 -1.98 13.87 -8.13
CA THR A 118 -0.98 14.91 -7.96
C THR A 118 -1.63 16.07 -7.21
N ALA A 119 -1.10 16.42 -6.03
CA ALA A 119 -1.62 17.51 -5.21
C ALA A 119 -1.49 18.86 -5.92
N PRO A 120 -2.31 19.87 -5.56
CA PRO A 120 -2.23 21.20 -6.15
C PRO A 120 -0.81 21.78 -6.04
N VAL A 121 -0.33 22.36 -7.13
CA VAL A 121 0.99 22.98 -7.19
C VAL A 121 0.96 24.29 -6.41
N ASN A 122 1.42 24.26 -5.17
CA ASN A 122 1.67 25.44 -4.37
C ASN A 122 3.09 25.94 -4.65
N THR A 123 3.30 27.25 -4.78
CA THR A 123 4.60 27.83 -5.11
C THR A 123 5.67 27.68 -4.02
N SER A 124 5.29 27.26 -2.82
CA SER A 124 6.17 27.16 -1.64
C SER A 124 6.59 25.74 -1.28
N ASP A 125 5.85 24.72 -1.74
CA ASP A 125 5.97 23.36 -1.21
C ASP A 125 6.28 22.34 -2.32
N PRO A 126 7.02 21.26 -2.01
CA PRO A 126 7.17 20.14 -2.94
C PRO A 126 5.80 19.60 -3.35
N ILE A 127 5.65 19.33 -4.65
CA ILE A 127 4.42 18.76 -5.20
C ILE A 127 4.28 17.33 -4.67
N GLU A 128 3.16 17.02 -4.02
CA GLU A 128 2.89 15.67 -3.51
C GLU A 128 2.25 14.82 -4.61
N PHE A 129 2.71 13.57 -4.74
CA PHE A 129 2.19 12.56 -5.64
C PHE A 129 1.72 11.37 -4.83
N ARG A 130 0.42 11.05 -4.90
CA ARG A 130 -0.20 9.99 -4.12
C ARG A 130 -0.79 8.93 -5.03
N VAL A 131 -0.49 7.68 -4.73
CA VAL A 131 -0.92 6.51 -5.51
C VAL A 131 -1.56 5.52 -4.55
N THR A 132 -2.82 5.14 -4.81
CA THR A 132 -3.50 4.07 -4.07
C THR A 132 -3.55 2.82 -4.93
N LEU A 133 -3.04 1.72 -4.38
CA LEU A 133 -2.92 0.42 -5.02
C LEU A 133 -3.96 -0.53 -4.43
N ARG A 134 -4.76 -1.18 -5.29
CA ARG A 134 -5.65 -2.25 -4.85
C ARG A 134 -4.91 -3.58 -4.95
N ILE A 135 -4.73 -4.24 -3.81
CA ILE A 135 -4.00 -5.50 -3.75
C ILE A 135 -4.87 -6.62 -4.31
N SER A 136 -4.26 -7.47 -5.12
CA SER A 136 -4.82 -8.72 -5.59
C SER A 136 -3.90 -9.86 -5.20
N GLY A 137 -4.42 -10.87 -4.50
CA GLY A 137 -3.63 -12.01 -4.03
C GLY A 137 -2.99 -11.81 -2.66
N ALA A 138 -2.02 -12.67 -2.36
CA ALA A 138 -1.42 -12.76 -1.03
C ALA A 138 -0.28 -11.76 -0.85
N ILE A 139 -0.24 -11.13 0.33
CA ILE A 139 0.88 -10.29 0.77
C ILE A 139 1.93 -11.20 1.41
N THR A 140 3.16 -11.13 0.94
CA THR A 140 4.31 -11.83 1.51
C THR A 140 5.12 -10.87 2.37
N ILE A 141 5.46 -11.29 3.59
CA ILE A 141 6.23 -10.51 4.55
C ILE A 141 7.53 -11.25 4.86
N THR A 142 8.66 -10.57 4.71
CA THR A 142 10.00 -11.10 5.00
C THR A 142 10.73 -10.17 5.98
#